data_AF-A0A2L2YYU6-F1
#
_entry.id   AF-A0A2L2YYU6-F1
#
_cell.length_a   1.000
_cell.length_b   1.000
_cell.length_c   1.000
_cell.angle_alpha   90.00
_cell.angle_beta   90.00
_cell.angle_gamma   90.00
#
_symmetry.space_group_name_H-M   'P 1'
#
loop_
_entity.id
_entity.type
_entity.pdbx_description
1 polymer ?
#
loop_
_entity_poly.entity_id
_entity_poly.type
_entity_poly.pdbx_seq_one_letter_code
_entity_poly.pdbx_strand_id
1 'polypeptide(L)'
;QLYNFAMSNLRLMSYLKTMGRPTTVFAPSDKAFRAIQNVEKYQQIFSNATATSNLLELHLIMESVATEDVWNKNVTKQLTSDNRRNLYFRVVGDERNKTLTVEGGGVNATAIMADIGATNGILHIIDRVLGMPYLTVYSKLAHDPDLHTTYKLGMQESWNLKLNDK
;
A
#
# COMPACT_ATOMS: atom_id res chain seq x y z
N GLN A 1 -9.35 18.55 2.47
CA GLN A 1 -8.45 17.42 2.15
C GLN A 1 -9.12 16.07 2.43
N LEU A 2 -9.73 15.87 3.61
CA LEU A 2 -10.72 14.80 3.87
C LEU A 2 -11.78 14.70 2.77
N TYR A 3 -12.27 15.86 2.31
CA TYR A 3 -13.28 16.00 1.25
C TYR A 3 -12.84 15.43 -0.11
N ASN A 4 -11.58 15.60 -0.51
CA ASN A 4 -11.12 15.14 -1.83
C ASN A 4 -10.87 13.63 -1.82
N PHE A 5 -10.39 13.08 -0.70
CA PHE A 5 -10.28 11.62 -0.55
C PHE A 5 -11.66 10.97 -0.36
N ALA A 6 -12.58 11.60 0.37
CA ALA A 6 -13.98 11.14 0.48
C ALA A 6 -14.71 11.20 -0.87
N MET A 7 -14.48 12.24 -1.68
CA MET A 7 -15.01 12.34 -3.05
C MET A 7 -14.35 11.36 -4.02
N SER A 8 -13.04 11.10 -3.88
CA SER A 8 -12.39 10.02 -4.62
C SER A 8 -12.87 8.66 -4.16
N ASN A 9 -13.15 8.45 -2.87
CA ASN A 9 -13.79 7.25 -2.34
C ASN A 9 -15.22 7.12 -2.86
N LEU A 10 -16.01 8.19 -2.97
CA LEU A 10 -17.35 8.13 -3.57
C LEU A 10 -17.28 7.74 -5.05
N ARG A 11 -16.35 8.33 -5.82
CA ARG A 11 -16.13 7.97 -7.24
C ARG A 11 -15.55 6.56 -7.39
N LEU A 12 -14.62 6.16 -6.53
CA LEU A 12 -14.04 4.82 -6.48
C LEU A 12 -15.10 3.80 -6.07
N MET A 13 -15.89 4.06 -5.03
CA MET A 13 -17.05 3.24 -4.62
C MET A 13 -18.09 3.14 -5.73
N SER A 14 -18.34 4.23 -6.47
CA SER A 14 -19.22 4.20 -7.65
C SER A 14 -18.63 3.34 -8.77
N TYR A 15 -17.33 3.45 -9.03
CA TYR A 15 -16.59 2.62 -10.00
C TYR A 15 -16.59 1.14 -9.60
N LEU A 16 -16.44 0.83 -8.32
CA LEU A 16 -16.50 -0.53 -7.77
C LEU A 16 -17.92 -1.09 -7.83
N LYS A 17 -18.95 -0.24 -7.63
CA LYS A 17 -20.36 -0.61 -7.84
C LYS A 17 -20.63 -1.02 -9.29
N THR A 18 -19.98 -0.38 -10.27
CA THR A 18 -20.21 -0.66 -11.70
C THR A 18 -19.47 -1.87 -12.25
N MET A 19 -18.44 -2.36 -11.55
CA MET A 19 -17.51 -3.36 -12.08
C MET A 19 -18.06 -4.80 -12.13
N GLY A 20 -19.12 -5.12 -11.39
CA GLY A 20 -19.76 -6.45 -11.40
C GLY A 20 -18.86 -7.65 -11.01
N ARG A 21 -17.61 -7.39 -10.61
CA ARG A 21 -16.60 -8.39 -10.24
C ARG A 21 -16.02 -8.08 -8.86
N PRO A 22 -15.55 -9.10 -8.10
CA PRO A 22 -14.93 -8.89 -6.79
C PRO A 22 -13.72 -7.97 -6.89
N THR A 23 -13.58 -7.06 -5.93
CA THR A 23 -12.49 -6.08 -5.88
C THR A 23 -11.96 -5.91 -4.47
N THR A 24 -10.70 -5.50 -4.35
CA THR A 24 -10.10 -5.17 -3.05
C THR A 24 -9.50 -3.78 -3.09
N VAL A 25 -9.86 -2.95 -2.12
CA VAL A 25 -9.36 -1.59 -1.98
C VAL A 25 -8.52 -1.50 -0.71
N PHE A 26 -7.32 -0.93 -0.84
CA PHE A 26 -6.50 -0.53 0.29
C PHE A 26 -6.61 0.98 0.49
N ALA A 27 -7.52 1.43 1.35
CA ALA A 27 -7.74 2.86 1.57
C ALA A 27 -6.80 3.38 2.67
N PRO A 28 -5.93 4.36 2.39
CA PRO A 28 -5.15 4.99 3.45
C PRO A 28 -6.03 5.78 4.42
N SER A 29 -5.74 5.67 5.71
CA SER A 29 -6.41 6.46 6.75
C SER A 29 -6.03 7.95 6.68
N ASP A 30 -6.81 8.81 7.32
CA ASP A 30 -6.45 10.24 7.41
C ASP A 30 -5.11 10.47 8.09
N LYS A 31 -4.77 9.61 9.06
CA LYS A 31 -3.46 9.63 9.73
C LYS A 31 -2.34 9.29 8.75
N ALA A 32 -2.58 8.37 7.81
CA ALA A 32 -1.62 8.03 6.75
C ALA A 32 -1.28 9.24 5.89
N PHE A 33 -2.29 10.00 5.46
CA PHE A 33 -2.09 11.22 4.67
C PHE A 33 -1.36 12.32 5.45
N ARG A 34 -1.71 12.51 6.73
CA ARG A 34 -1.02 13.47 7.61
C ARG A 34 0.44 13.09 7.90
N ALA A 35 0.79 11.81 7.77
CA ALA A 35 2.15 11.32 8.01
C ALA A 35 3.09 11.49 6.80
N ILE A 36 2.60 11.94 5.65
CA ILE A 36 3.44 12.16 4.47
C ILE A 36 4.39 13.33 4.72
N GLN A 37 5.69 13.04 4.78
CA GLN A 37 6.73 14.03 5.04
C GLN A 37 7.08 14.86 3.79
N ASN A 38 7.06 14.23 2.60
CA ASN A 38 7.36 14.92 1.33
C ASN A 38 6.11 15.63 0.79
N VAL A 39 5.80 16.78 1.40
CA VAL A 39 4.61 17.59 1.07
C VAL A 39 4.65 18.10 -0.37
N GLU A 40 5.84 18.43 -0.90
CA GLU A 40 5.97 18.90 -2.29
C GLU A 40 5.59 17.81 -3.28
N LYS A 41 6.15 16.60 -3.15
CA LYS A 41 5.80 15.46 -4.00
C LYS A 41 4.32 15.11 -3.88
N TYR A 42 3.76 15.17 -2.68
CA TYR A 42 2.34 15.01 -2.45
C TYR A 42 1.54 16.06 -3.27
N GLN A 43 1.86 17.35 -3.15
CA GLN A 43 1.19 18.40 -3.92
C GLN A 43 1.34 18.24 -5.43
N GLN A 44 2.51 17.81 -5.91
CA GLN A 44 2.76 17.54 -7.33
C GLN A 44 1.88 16.40 -7.86
N ILE A 45 1.74 15.30 -7.11
CA ILE A 45 0.91 14.17 -7.52
C ILE A 45 -0.57 14.57 -7.53
N PHE A 46 -1.04 15.23 -6.47
CA PHE A 46 -2.46 15.59 -6.33
C PHE A 46 -2.90 16.80 -7.17
N SER A 47 -1.95 17.57 -7.73
CA SER A 47 -2.22 18.58 -8.74
C SER A 47 -2.23 18.03 -10.17
N ASN A 48 -1.76 16.80 -10.38
CA ASN A 48 -1.75 16.13 -11.68
C ASN A 48 -2.77 14.98 -11.70
N ALA A 49 -3.82 15.12 -12.52
CA ALA A 49 -4.89 14.13 -12.60
C ALA A 49 -4.41 12.73 -12.97
N THR A 50 -3.45 12.62 -13.90
CA THR A 50 -2.87 11.33 -14.33
C THR A 50 -2.06 10.69 -13.20
N ALA A 51 -1.21 11.47 -12.52
CA ALA A 51 -0.44 10.96 -11.39
C ALA A 51 -1.35 10.52 -10.24
N THR A 52 -2.41 11.28 -9.97
CA THR A 52 -3.44 10.92 -8.99
C THR A 52 -4.15 9.62 -9.38
N SER A 53 -4.58 9.46 -10.64
CA SER A 53 -5.22 8.22 -11.11
C SER A 53 -4.31 7.01 -10.92
N ASN A 54 -3.05 7.13 -11.37
CA ASN A 54 -2.05 6.08 -11.21
C ASN A 54 -1.79 5.71 -9.73
N LEU A 55 -1.89 6.68 -8.82
CA LEU A 55 -1.76 6.43 -7.39
C LEU A 55 -2.99 5.70 -6.83
N LEU A 56 -4.20 6.09 -7.24
CA LEU A 56 -5.43 5.44 -6.82
C LEU A 56 -5.51 4.00 -7.35
N GLU A 57 -5.13 3.79 -8.60
CA GLU A 57 -5.10 2.47 -9.24
C GLU A 57 -4.12 1.50 -8.56
N LEU A 58 -3.01 2.00 -8.00
CA LEU A 58 -2.09 1.19 -7.18
C LEU A 58 -2.76 0.63 -5.91
N HIS A 59 -3.77 1.31 -5.37
CA HIS A 59 -4.48 0.89 -4.17
C HIS A 59 -5.68 -0.02 -4.48
N LEU A 60 -5.89 -0.36 -5.75
CA LEU A 60 -7.02 -1.15 -6.21
C LEU A 60 -6.56 -2.45 -6.85
N ILE A 61 -7.27 -3.53 -6.52
CA ILE A 61 -7.09 -4.86 -7.08
C ILE A 61 -8.43 -5.34 -7.63
N MET A 62 -8.39 -5.95 -8.81
CA MET A 62 -9.57 -6.50 -9.49
C MET A 62 -9.90 -7.95 -9.09
N GLU A 63 -9.67 -8.27 -7.82
CA GLU A 63 -9.93 -9.57 -7.18
C GLU A 63 -10.24 -9.35 -5.69
N SER A 64 -10.86 -10.36 -5.05
CA SER A 64 -11.07 -10.37 -3.60
C SER A 64 -9.82 -10.93 -2.90
N VAL A 65 -9.27 -10.18 -1.95
CA VAL A 65 -8.12 -10.58 -1.14
C VAL A 65 -8.48 -10.36 0.33
N ALA A 66 -8.91 -11.43 1.00
CA ALA A 66 -9.15 -11.40 2.44
C ALA A 66 -7.86 -11.67 3.22
N THR A 67 -7.81 -11.26 4.49
CA THR A 67 -6.67 -11.58 5.38
C THR A 67 -6.45 -13.09 5.46
N GLU A 68 -7.53 -13.88 5.46
CA GLU A 68 -7.47 -15.34 5.56
C GLU A 68 -6.85 -15.99 4.31
N ASP A 69 -7.09 -15.43 3.12
CA ASP A 69 -6.46 -15.92 1.88
C ASP A 69 -4.95 -15.74 1.93
N VAL A 70 -4.50 -14.62 2.49
CA VAL A 70 -3.07 -14.33 2.68
C VAL A 70 -2.47 -15.20 3.78
N TRP A 71 -3.17 -15.39 4.90
CA TRP A 71 -2.74 -16.26 6.01
C TRP A 71 -2.49 -17.69 5.55
N ASN A 72 -3.43 -18.24 4.78
CA ASN A 72 -3.32 -19.59 4.21
C ASN A 72 -2.39 -19.67 2.99
N LYS A 73 -1.74 -18.56 2.63
CA LYS A 73 -0.82 -18.43 1.48
C LYS A 73 -1.48 -18.72 0.11
N ASN A 74 -2.81 -18.65 0.03
CA ASN A 74 -3.54 -18.72 -1.23
C ASN A 74 -3.24 -17.51 -2.12
N VAL A 75 -2.99 -16.34 -1.49
CA VAL A 75 -2.61 -15.10 -2.17
C VAL A 75 -1.38 -14.51 -1.48
N THR A 76 -0.30 -14.32 -2.24
CA THR A 76 0.94 -13.69 -1.75
C THR A 76 1.30 -12.41 -2.50
N LYS A 77 0.75 -12.25 -3.70
CA LYS A 77 0.88 -11.04 -4.53
C LYS A 77 -0.30 -10.93 -5.48
N GLN A 78 -0.58 -9.72 -5.94
CA GLN A 78 -1.59 -9.50 -6.97
C GLN A 78 -1.31 -8.24 -7.79
N LEU A 79 -1.63 -8.28 -9.09
CA LEU A 79 -1.50 -7.13 -9.99
C LEU A 79 -2.56 -6.07 -9.64
N THR A 80 -2.14 -4.82 -9.58
CA THR A 80 -3.05 -3.69 -9.33
C THR A 80 -3.75 -3.22 -10.59
N SER A 81 -4.79 -2.42 -10.42
CA SER A 81 -5.55 -1.84 -11.53
C SER A 81 -4.73 -0.91 -12.43
N ASP A 82 -3.53 -0.51 -12.00
CA ASP A 82 -2.63 0.32 -12.81
C ASP A 82 -1.91 -0.48 -13.92
N ASN A 83 -2.14 -1.81 -13.96
CA ASN A 83 -1.59 -2.80 -14.88
C ASN A 83 -0.05 -2.82 -15.00
N ARG A 84 0.65 -2.31 -13.98
CA ARG A 84 2.12 -2.16 -13.99
C ARG A 84 2.78 -2.69 -12.72
N ARG A 85 2.11 -2.54 -11.57
CA ARG A 85 2.70 -2.85 -10.26
C ARG A 85 1.88 -3.93 -9.55
N ASN A 86 2.61 -4.80 -8.85
CA ASN A 86 2.02 -5.76 -7.93
C ASN A 86 1.96 -5.17 -6.52
N LEU A 87 0.95 -5.59 -5.76
CA LEU A 87 0.99 -5.57 -4.30
C LEU A 87 1.45 -6.93 -3.79
N TYR A 88 2.19 -6.93 -2.69
CA TYR A 88 2.67 -8.12 -2.01
C TYR A 88 2.07 -8.15 -0.61
N PHE A 89 1.61 -9.31 -0.16
CA PHE A 89 0.87 -9.42 1.10
C PHE A 89 1.58 -10.34 2.07
N ARG A 90 1.50 -9.99 3.34
CA ARG A 90 1.89 -10.86 4.45
C ARG A 90 0.90 -10.70 5.59
N VAL A 91 0.68 -11.76 6.34
CA VAL A 91 0.00 -11.67 7.64
C VAL A 91 1.03 -11.91 8.73
N VAL A 92 1.05 -11.01 9.71
CA VAL A 92 1.86 -11.14 10.92
C VAL A 92 0.97 -11.43 12.12
N GLY A 93 1.53 -12.05 13.16
CA GLY A 93 0.78 -12.47 14.35
C GLY A 93 0.47 -13.96 14.36
N ASP A 94 -0.57 -14.35 15.10
CA ASP A 94 -1.03 -15.73 15.28
C ASP A 94 -2.49 -15.89 14.80
N GLU A 95 -3.05 -17.09 14.94
CA GLU A 95 -4.41 -17.39 14.50
C GLU A 95 -5.49 -16.49 15.11
N ARG A 96 -5.26 -15.94 16.30
CA ARG A 96 -6.21 -15.09 17.04
C ARG A 96 -5.97 -13.60 16.81
N ASN A 97 -4.74 -13.22 16.44
CA ASN A 97 -4.31 -11.83 16.24
C ASN A 97 -3.62 -11.65 14.89
N LYS A 98 -4.34 -11.94 13.80
CA LYS A 98 -3.86 -11.76 12.43
C LYS A 98 -3.84 -10.29 12.07
N THR A 99 -2.70 -9.80 11.59
CA THR A 99 -2.54 -8.44 11.07
C THR A 99 -2.08 -8.49 9.62
N LEU A 100 -2.93 -8.02 8.70
CA LEU A 100 -2.59 -7.92 7.28
C LEU A 100 -1.59 -6.77 7.05
N THR A 101 -0.55 -7.05 6.30
CA THR A 101 0.40 -6.08 5.77
C THR A 101 0.43 -6.17 4.25
N VAL A 102 0.56 -5.02 3.60
CA VAL A 102 0.59 -4.89 2.15
C VAL A 102 1.76 -4.02 1.74
N GLU A 103 2.48 -4.44 0.72
CA GLU A 103 3.61 -3.70 0.18
C GLU A 103 3.42 -3.39 -1.30
N GLY A 104 3.63 -2.13 -1.67
CA GLY A 104 3.50 -1.64 -3.04
C GLY A 104 4.07 -0.25 -3.23
N GLY A 105 4.67 -0.01 -4.40
CA GLY A 105 5.23 1.30 -4.73
C GLY A 105 6.28 1.80 -3.74
N GLY A 106 7.09 0.89 -3.17
CA GLY A 106 8.14 1.22 -2.21
C GLY A 106 7.65 1.51 -0.79
N VAL A 107 6.38 1.23 -0.49
CA VAL A 107 5.77 1.45 0.82
C VAL A 107 5.23 0.13 1.34
N ASN A 108 5.63 -0.23 2.56
CA ASN A 108 5.00 -1.28 3.35
C ASN A 108 3.97 -0.63 4.27
N ALA A 109 2.71 -1.06 4.24
CA ALA A 109 1.60 -0.53 5.02
C ALA A 109 0.94 -1.65 5.83
N THR A 110 0.41 -1.31 7.00
CA THR A 110 -0.33 -2.22 7.88
C THR A 110 -1.81 -1.89 7.81
N ALA A 111 -2.66 -2.91 7.69
CA ALA A 111 -4.09 -2.76 7.80
C ALA A 111 -4.46 -2.48 9.27
N ILE A 112 -4.99 -1.29 9.54
CA ILE A 112 -5.50 -0.91 10.87
C ILE A 112 -6.95 -1.37 11.06
N MET A 113 -7.66 -1.60 9.95
CA MET A 113 -8.95 -2.29 9.89
C MET A 113 -8.96 -3.12 8.62
N ALA A 114 -9.16 -4.42 8.74
CA ALA A 114 -9.13 -5.35 7.61
C ALA A 114 -10.49 -6.01 7.40
N ASP A 115 -10.68 -6.62 6.23
CA ASP A 115 -11.83 -7.45 5.87
C ASP A 115 -13.18 -6.74 5.99
N ILE A 116 -13.22 -5.44 5.71
CA ILE A 116 -14.48 -4.68 5.70
C ILE A 116 -15.24 -5.07 4.43
N GLY A 117 -16.32 -5.82 4.60
CA GLY A 117 -17.19 -6.21 3.50
C GLY A 117 -17.81 -4.99 2.79
N ALA A 118 -17.71 -4.97 1.47
CA ALA A 118 -18.37 -4.02 0.59
C ALA A 118 -19.28 -4.77 -0.40
N THR A 119 -20.21 -4.06 -1.04
CA THR A 119 -21.20 -4.67 -1.94
C THR A 119 -20.57 -5.57 -3.02
N ASN A 120 -19.40 -5.21 -3.55
CA ASN A 120 -18.71 -5.93 -4.62
C ASN A 120 -17.24 -6.25 -4.27
N GLY A 121 -16.91 -6.39 -2.98
CA GLY A 121 -15.50 -6.55 -2.62
C GLY A 121 -15.15 -6.40 -1.14
N ILE A 122 -13.87 -6.18 -0.90
CA ILE A 122 -13.27 -6.01 0.43
C ILE A 122 -12.55 -4.67 0.50
N LEU A 123 -12.69 -3.99 1.63
CA LEU A 123 -11.95 -2.78 1.96
C LEU A 123 -11.01 -3.07 3.14
N HIS A 124 -9.75 -2.69 2.97
CA HIS A 124 -8.75 -2.66 4.04
C HIS A 124 -8.33 -1.21 4.25
N ILE A 125 -8.43 -0.71 5.49
CA ILE A 125 -7.92 0.61 5.86
C ILE A 125 -6.48 0.46 6.29
N ILE A 126 -5.57 1.19 5.65
CA ILE A 126 -4.12 1.08 5.89
C ILE A 126 -3.52 2.35 6.53
N ASP A 127 -2.41 2.17 7.25
CA ASP A 127 -1.72 3.24 7.98
C ASP A 127 -0.77 4.11 7.15
N ARG A 128 -0.57 3.77 5.86
CA ARG A 128 0.31 4.49 4.93
C ARG A 128 -0.30 4.60 3.53
N VAL A 129 0.17 5.57 2.74
CA VAL A 129 -0.22 5.72 1.33
C VAL A 129 0.78 4.97 0.45
N LEU A 130 0.33 3.92 -0.24
CA LEU A 130 1.17 3.17 -1.16
C LEU A 130 1.67 4.07 -2.30
N GLY A 131 2.90 3.86 -2.77
CA GLY A 131 3.49 4.73 -3.81
C GLY A 131 4.00 6.09 -3.30
N MET A 132 3.88 6.37 -1.99
CA MET A 132 4.47 7.54 -1.32
C MET A 132 5.54 7.09 -0.31
N PRO A 133 6.78 6.79 -0.76
CA PRO A 133 7.87 6.39 0.13
C PRO A 133 8.11 7.42 1.24
N TYR A 134 8.32 6.91 2.45
CA TYR A 134 8.61 7.67 3.67
C TYR A 134 9.98 7.34 4.26
N LEU A 135 10.70 6.41 3.62
CA LEU A 135 12.01 5.91 4.03
C LEU A 135 13.04 6.25 2.96
N THR A 136 14.27 6.54 3.39
CA THR A 136 15.45 6.56 2.52
C THR A 136 15.74 5.15 2.01
N VAL A 137 16.56 5.02 0.96
CA VAL A 137 16.98 3.70 0.46
C VAL A 137 17.68 2.91 1.56
N TYR A 138 18.55 3.56 2.34
CA TYR A 138 19.17 2.98 3.53
C TYR A 138 18.14 2.41 4.50
N SER A 139 17.15 3.22 4.87
CA SER A 139 16.12 2.81 5.83
C SER A 139 15.26 1.69 5.28
N LYS A 140 14.94 1.67 3.98
CA LYS A 140 14.19 0.57 3.37
C LYS A 140 14.99 -0.74 3.41
N LEU A 141 16.28 -0.71 3.06
CA LEU A 141 17.15 -1.89 3.16
C LEU A 141 17.22 -2.44 4.60
N ALA A 142 17.26 -1.57 5.60
CA ALA A 142 17.37 -1.95 7.01
C ALA A 142 16.08 -2.57 7.59
N HIS A 143 14.90 -2.19 7.10
CA HIS A 143 13.61 -2.60 7.67
C HIS A 143 12.87 -3.67 6.85
N ASP A 144 13.28 -3.91 5.60
CA ASP A 144 12.67 -4.92 4.75
C ASP A 144 13.29 -6.30 4.99
N PRO A 145 12.52 -7.29 5.48
CA PRO A 145 13.04 -8.63 5.72
C PRO A 145 13.64 -9.29 4.47
N ASP A 146 13.11 -9.00 3.28
CA ASP A 146 13.60 -9.58 2.03
C ASP A 146 14.96 -8.99 1.62
N LEU A 147 15.32 -7.83 2.15
CA LEU A 147 16.55 -7.10 1.81
C LEU A 147 17.67 -7.26 2.85
N HIS A 148 17.45 -8.07 3.89
CA HIS A 148 18.37 -8.23 5.03
C HIS A 148 19.78 -8.65 4.63
N THR A 149 19.91 -9.59 3.68
CA THR A 149 21.22 -10.05 3.20
C THR A 149 21.96 -8.93 2.47
N THR A 150 21.27 -8.20 1.59
CA THR A 150 21.83 -7.04 0.88
C THR A 150 22.27 -5.95 1.85
N TYR A 151 21.45 -5.65 2.86
CA TYR A 151 21.79 -4.71 3.92
C TYR A 151 23.07 -5.13 4.65
N LYS A 152 23.18 -6.40 5.08
CA LYS A 152 24.37 -6.92 5.75
C LYS A 152 25.64 -6.82 4.90
N LEU A 153 25.56 -7.16 3.61
CA LEU A 153 26.68 -7.05 2.69
C LEU A 153 27.14 -5.59 2.54
N GLY A 154 26.22 -4.66 2.34
CA GLY A 154 26.55 -3.24 2.20
C GLY A 154 27.08 -2.58 3.48
N MET A 155 26.88 -3.20 4.66
CA MET A 155 27.49 -2.75 5.92
C MET A 155 28.97 -3.11 6.00
N GLN A 156 29.42 -4.20 5.36
CA GLN A 156 30.82 -4.64 5.43
C GLN A 156 31.78 -3.61 4.83
N GLU A 157 31.35 -2.93 3.77
CA GLU A 157 32.14 -1.92 3.04
C GLU A 157 31.66 -0.48 3.30
N SER A 158 30.84 -0.25 4.34
CA SER A 158 30.23 1.05 4.66
C SER A 158 29.43 1.70 3.51
N TRP A 159 29.10 0.95 2.46
CA TRP A 159 28.40 1.45 1.27
C TRP A 159 27.01 1.97 1.60
N ASN A 160 26.34 1.32 2.55
CA ASN A 160 25.01 1.70 3.01
C ASN A 160 24.91 3.16 3.48
N LEU A 161 25.99 3.75 4.01
CA LEU A 161 25.98 5.15 4.47
C LEU A 161 25.66 6.14 3.35
N LYS A 162 25.99 5.80 2.10
CA LYS A 162 25.70 6.62 0.91
C LYS A 162 24.23 6.59 0.49
N LEU A 163 23.39 5.77 1.14
CA LEU A 163 21.99 5.58 0.78
C LEU A 163 21.03 6.31 1.72
N ASN A 164 21.56 7.14 2.63
CA ASN A 164 20.78 7.80 3.65
C ASN A 164 20.29 9.20 3.26
N ASP A 165 20.40 9.54 1.98
CA ASP A 165 20.01 10.85 1.45
C ASP A 165 18.46 11.00 1.47
N LYS A 166 17.97 12.17 1.88
CA LYS A 166 16.54 12.51 1.97
C LYS A 166 16.09 13.38 0.80
#